data_AF-A0A935EW51-F1
#
_entry.id   AF-A0A935EW51-F1
#
_cell.length_a   1.000
_cell.length_b   1.000
_cell.length_c   1.000
_cell.angle_alpha   90.00
_cell.angle_beta   90.00
_cell.angle_gamma   90.00
#
_symmetry.space_group_name_H-M   'P 1'
#
loop_
_entity.id
_entity.type
_entity.pdbx_description
1 polymer ?
#
loop_
_entity_poly.entity_id
_entity_poly.type
_entity_poly.pdbx_seq_one_letter_code
_entity_poly.pdbx_strand_id
1 'polypeptide(L)'
;MKIRTMLLTGLLVTLAMSGLSDTSAQSRRSTGTSNQASGKPNIILIMGDDLGYADTGLYGNKDIPTPNIDSIAKSGVLFPEGYVTAPVCSPSRAALMTGRYQQRFGFEFNAGPLQRAVNNKEMGLPTSEITMPDLLKKAGYKTGMVGKWHLGMHPKFHPKSRGFDEYFGFLFGANTYIDPKKEGVSSIGGNEGAAWPRNPQNPILKDQSPVEESEYLTEAFAREATSFIDRHQKETFFLYAPFNAPHTPLQATKKYLDRFSHIKDERRRVYASMVSSLDDAVGAILNKLKETGLEKNTMVVFLSDNGCATYTNACTNDPLRYGKLTHLEGGFRVPFTIKYPAKIKAGTVYKHPVTSLDLLPTFLAIAGGELPKDRPYDGLDLMPYLTGKKKTSAHEVLCWRNGSNAAVRKGNWKMFKTGDNYFLFDLSKDIGELKDQAKQHPQILEDLQKELKKWEAQTAQPLWPCRKGEGDWKFEGIKLDICI
;
A
#
# COMPACT_ATOMS: atom_id res chain seq x y z
N MET A 1 -83.25 44.29 -19.29
CA MET A 1 -82.44 43.51 -18.32
C MET A 1 -80.98 43.62 -18.76
N LYS A 2 -80.06 44.06 -17.89
CA LYS A 2 -78.58 44.21 -18.05
C LYS A 2 -78.08 44.65 -19.46
N ILE A 3 -77.88 45.96 -19.68
CA ILE A 3 -76.58 46.67 -19.59
C ILE A 3 -75.71 46.40 -20.85
N ARG A 4 -75.62 47.30 -21.85
CA ARG A 4 -74.81 48.57 -21.92
C ARG A 4 -73.29 48.32 -21.78
N THR A 5 -72.31 48.96 -22.45
CA THR A 5 -72.11 49.79 -23.67
C THR A 5 -70.56 50.00 -23.78
N MET A 6 -69.89 50.46 -24.87
CA MET A 6 -70.30 51.11 -26.12
C MET A 6 -69.25 50.92 -27.26
N LEU A 7 -69.53 51.56 -28.40
CA LEU A 7 -68.69 52.14 -29.46
C LEU A 7 -67.30 52.69 -29.00
N LEU A 8 -66.29 52.95 -29.85
CA LEU A 8 -66.27 53.24 -31.30
C LEU A 8 -64.91 52.86 -31.99
N THR A 9 -64.90 52.94 -33.32
CA THR A 9 -63.88 52.62 -34.33
C THR A 9 -62.72 53.63 -34.53
N GLY A 10 -61.60 53.15 -35.10
CA GLY A 10 -60.52 53.92 -35.75
C GLY A 10 -59.24 53.07 -35.89
N LEU A 11 -58.99 52.27 -36.95
CA LEU A 11 -58.71 52.53 -38.38
C LEU A 11 -57.23 52.91 -38.68
N LEU A 12 -56.62 52.22 -39.67
CA LEU A 12 -55.26 52.38 -40.27
C LEU A 12 -54.03 51.96 -39.43
N VAL A 13 -52.91 51.45 -40.00
CA VAL A 13 -52.66 50.69 -41.26
C VAL A 13 -51.23 50.10 -41.25
N THR A 14 -51.03 48.89 -41.82
CA THR A 14 -49.73 48.25 -42.23
C THR A 14 -48.59 48.14 -41.19
N LEU A 15 -47.46 47.43 -41.38
CA LEU A 15 -46.96 46.54 -42.44
C LEU A 15 -46.19 45.37 -41.77
N ALA A 16 -46.02 44.22 -42.44
CA ALA A 16 -45.19 43.13 -41.93
C ALA A 16 -43.68 43.38 -42.16
N MET A 17 -42.81 42.89 -41.27
CA MET A 17 -41.58 42.16 -41.67
C MET A 17 -40.84 41.46 -40.51
N SER A 18 -40.18 40.35 -40.87
CA SER A 18 -39.00 39.70 -40.26
C SER A 18 -38.91 39.55 -38.73
N GLY A 19 -38.91 38.29 -38.27
CA GLY A 19 -38.50 37.95 -36.90
C GLY A 19 -37.00 38.07 -36.68
N LEU A 20 -36.64 38.37 -35.43
CA LEU A 20 -35.29 38.29 -34.89
C LEU A 20 -35.28 37.31 -33.71
N SER A 21 -34.27 36.44 -33.68
CA SER A 21 -34.05 35.46 -32.62
C SER A 21 -33.46 36.13 -31.38
N ASP A 22 -34.05 35.89 -30.21
CA ASP A 22 -33.51 36.35 -28.93
C ASP A 22 -33.23 35.16 -28.00
N THR A 23 -32.01 34.64 -28.07
CA THR A 23 -31.52 33.54 -27.23
C THR A 23 -31.10 34.07 -25.86
N SER A 24 -32.02 34.05 -24.89
CA SER A 24 -31.67 34.30 -23.49
C SER A 24 -30.93 33.10 -22.89
N ALA A 25 -29.60 33.20 -22.81
CA ALA A 25 -28.74 32.20 -22.18
C ALA A 25 -28.99 32.17 -20.66
N GLN A 26 -29.80 31.22 -20.19
CA GLN A 26 -29.93 30.96 -18.76
C GLN A 26 -28.58 30.46 -18.20
N SER A 27 -27.95 31.32 -17.40
CA SER A 27 -26.79 30.98 -16.59
C SER A 27 -27.15 29.84 -15.62
N ARG A 28 -26.88 28.60 -16.02
CA ARG A 28 -26.84 27.47 -15.11
C ARG A 28 -25.65 27.68 -14.18
N ARG A 29 -25.89 28.37 -13.05
CA ARG A 29 -25.02 28.29 -11.88
C ARG A 29 -24.93 26.82 -11.48
N SER A 30 -23.85 26.17 -11.89
CA SER A 30 -23.41 24.88 -11.37
C SER A 30 -23.19 25.06 -9.87
N THR A 31 -24.22 24.72 -9.08
CA THR A 31 -24.08 24.54 -7.63
C THR A 31 -23.24 23.29 -7.42
N GLY A 32 -21.91 23.45 -7.44
CA GLY A 32 -20.97 22.41 -7.09
C GLY A 32 -21.20 21.99 -5.65
N THR A 33 -22.02 20.96 -5.45
CA THR A 33 -22.28 20.36 -4.15
C THR A 33 -20.97 19.75 -3.63
N SER A 34 -20.42 20.35 -2.58
CA SER A 34 -19.25 19.82 -1.89
C SER A 34 -19.56 18.43 -1.33
N ASN A 35 -18.83 17.42 -1.77
CA ASN A 35 -19.17 16.02 -1.45
C ASN A 35 -18.85 15.65 0.03
N GLN A 36 -18.20 16.58 0.76
CA GLN A 36 -18.17 16.65 2.22
C GLN A 36 -19.55 16.48 2.88
N ALA A 37 -20.64 16.88 2.21
CA ALA A 37 -22.01 16.68 2.69
C ALA A 37 -22.41 15.19 2.84
N SER A 38 -21.68 14.26 2.21
CA SER A 38 -21.94 12.82 2.33
C SER A 38 -21.52 12.20 3.67
N GLY A 39 -20.72 12.92 4.47
CA GLY A 39 -20.19 12.43 5.76
C GLY A 39 -19.13 11.32 5.65
N LYS A 40 -18.83 10.82 4.44
CA LYS A 40 -17.82 9.77 4.20
C LYS A 40 -16.41 10.27 4.53
N PRO A 41 -15.54 9.44 5.12
CA PRO A 41 -14.17 9.83 5.41
C PRO A 41 -13.28 9.77 4.17
N ASN A 42 -12.27 10.63 4.11
CA ASN A 42 -11.14 10.43 3.20
C ASN A 42 -10.32 9.23 3.67
N ILE A 43 -9.59 8.60 2.75
CA ILE A 43 -8.73 7.45 3.04
C ILE A 43 -7.35 7.72 2.46
N ILE A 44 -6.30 7.62 3.28
CA ILE A 44 -4.91 7.65 2.84
C ILE A 44 -4.24 6.35 3.28
N LEU A 45 -3.66 5.65 2.31
CA LEU A 45 -2.88 4.44 2.51
C LEU A 45 -1.43 4.73 2.16
N ILE A 46 -0.59 4.93 3.19
CA ILE A 46 0.84 5.14 3.05
C ILE A 46 1.55 3.79 3.17
N MET A 47 2.50 3.51 2.27
CA MET A 47 3.24 2.25 2.26
C MET A 47 4.73 2.50 2.06
N GLY A 48 5.56 1.93 2.95
CA GLY A 48 7.00 1.79 2.77
C GLY A 48 7.38 0.54 1.98
N ASP A 49 8.64 0.44 1.58
CA ASP A 49 9.17 -0.60 0.68
C ASP A 49 10.51 -1.11 1.25
N ASP A 50 10.56 -2.36 1.71
CA ASP A 50 11.65 -2.93 2.52
C ASP A 50 11.91 -2.22 3.87
N LEU A 51 10.88 -1.62 4.47
CA LEU A 51 10.97 -1.04 5.82
C LEU A 51 10.97 -2.15 6.88
N GLY A 52 12.00 -2.17 7.73
CA GLY A 52 12.15 -3.18 8.77
C GLY A 52 11.15 -3.04 9.91
N TYR A 53 10.78 -4.17 10.52
CA TYR A 53 9.85 -4.19 11.67
C TYR A 53 10.35 -3.30 12.81
N ALA A 54 11.63 -3.43 13.17
CA ALA A 54 12.26 -2.61 14.21
C ALA A 54 12.69 -1.22 13.72
N ASP A 55 12.68 -0.92 12.41
CA ASP A 55 13.27 0.31 11.87
C ASP A 55 12.32 1.53 11.95
N THR A 56 11.45 1.54 12.96
CA THR A 56 10.57 2.66 13.33
C THR A 56 10.41 2.73 14.87
N GLY A 57 10.04 3.89 15.39
CA GLY A 57 9.73 4.09 16.81
C GLY A 57 8.47 3.37 17.30
N LEU A 58 7.64 2.84 16.38
CA LEU A 58 6.35 2.18 16.66
C LEU A 58 6.43 1.05 17.69
N TYR A 59 7.53 0.29 17.70
CA TYR A 59 7.75 -0.82 18.63
C TYR A 59 8.87 -0.55 19.66
N GLY A 60 9.24 0.72 19.83
CA GLY A 60 10.17 1.16 20.88
C GLY A 60 11.65 1.24 20.48
N ASN A 61 12.00 1.01 19.20
CA ASN A 61 13.35 1.30 18.72
C ASN A 61 13.63 2.82 18.79
N LYS A 62 14.87 3.18 19.08
CA LYS A 62 15.36 4.57 19.19
C LYS A 62 16.46 4.89 18.18
N ASP A 63 17.00 3.89 17.46
CA ASP A 63 18.07 4.05 16.48
C ASP A 63 17.68 4.98 15.32
N ILE A 64 16.43 4.87 14.86
CA ILE A 64 15.86 5.65 13.76
C ILE A 64 14.59 6.33 14.27
N PRO A 65 14.65 7.61 14.69
CA PRO A 65 13.47 8.35 15.12
C PRO A 65 12.49 8.58 13.96
N THR A 66 11.24 8.13 14.13
CA THR A 66 10.14 8.31 13.17
C THR A 66 8.94 9.02 13.80
N PRO A 67 9.08 10.27 14.28
CA PRO A 67 8.05 10.95 15.07
C PRO A 67 6.71 11.12 14.35
N ASN A 68 6.70 11.25 13.01
CA ASN A 68 5.46 11.44 12.25
C ASN A 68 4.71 10.11 12.05
N ILE A 69 5.40 9.03 11.68
CA ILE A 69 4.85 7.66 11.59
C ILE A 69 4.35 7.22 12.97
N ASP A 70 5.15 7.42 14.02
CA ASP A 70 4.76 7.16 15.40
C ASP A 70 3.47 7.90 15.80
N SER A 71 3.27 9.11 15.30
CA SER A 71 2.08 9.92 15.61
C SER A 71 0.79 9.29 15.12
N ILE A 72 0.84 8.44 14.07
CA ILE A 72 -0.31 7.69 13.55
C ILE A 72 -0.77 6.69 14.62
N ALA A 73 0.15 5.91 15.20
CA ALA A 73 -0.15 4.97 16.28
C ALA A 73 -0.57 5.68 17.57
N LYS A 74 0.17 6.71 18.01
CA LYS A 74 -0.16 7.50 19.20
C LYS A 74 -1.57 8.12 19.11
N SER A 75 -1.99 8.54 17.91
CA SER A 75 -3.32 9.12 17.65
C SER A 75 -4.38 8.11 17.21
N GLY A 76 -4.07 6.80 17.24
CA GLY A 76 -4.88 5.77 16.59
C GLY A 76 -4.68 4.40 17.22
N VAL A 77 -4.44 3.39 16.38
CA VAL A 77 -4.20 2.00 16.77
C VAL A 77 -2.90 1.45 16.20
N LEU A 78 -2.08 0.86 17.08
CA LEU A 78 -0.90 0.07 16.73
C LEU A 78 -1.26 -1.42 16.59
N PHE A 79 -0.67 -2.08 15.60
CA PHE A 79 -0.79 -3.54 15.40
C PHE A 79 0.58 -4.23 15.60
N PRO A 80 0.88 -4.77 16.79
CA PRO A 80 2.08 -5.58 16.99
C PRO A 80 2.10 -6.83 16.09
N GLU A 81 0.92 -7.33 15.70
CA GLU A 81 0.73 -8.51 14.85
C GLU A 81 0.17 -8.14 13.47
N GLY A 82 0.72 -7.08 12.88
CA GLY A 82 0.38 -6.65 11.52
C GLY A 82 1.16 -7.41 10.45
N TYR A 83 0.44 -8.02 9.51
CA TYR A 83 1.02 -8.87 8.47
C TYR A 83 0.71 -8.40 7.05
N VAL A 84 1.60 -8.72 6.11
CA VAL A 84 1.34 -8.76 4.67
C VAL A 84 1.29 -10.20 4.19
N THR A 85 0.78 -10.46 2.98
CA THR A 85 0.60 -11.83 2.44
C THR A 85 1.80 -12.38 1.64
N ALA A 86 2.79 -11.52 1.39
CA ALA A 86 4.03 -11.66 0.65
C ALA A 86 5.30 -11.35 1.45
N PRO A 87 6.37 -12.18 1.56
CA PRO A 87 7.69 -11.65 1.93
C PRO A 87 8.40 -10.95 0.75
N VAL A 88 7.62 -10.47 -0.23
CA VAL A 88 8.06 -9.83 -1.48
C VAL A 88 7.01 -8.84 -1.97
N CYS A 89 7.49 -7.75 -2.55
CA CYS A 89 6.74 -6.54 -2.82
C CYS A 89 5.56 -6.69 -3.80
N SER A 90 5.75 -7.26 -4.99
CA SER A 90 4.66 -7.32 -5.99
C SER A 90 3.51 -8.26 -5.58
N PRO A 91 3.76 -9.51 -5.13
CA PRO A 91 2.71 -10.39 -4.59
C PRO A 91 1.94 -9.79 -3.39
N SER A 92 2.64 -9.10 -2.48
CA SER A 92 2.03 -8.40 -1.34
C SER A 92 1.10 -7.26 -1.79
N ARG A 93 1.58 -6.42 -2.72
CA ARG A 93 0.80 -5.30 -3.29
C ARG A 93 -0.41 -5.80 -4.09
N ALA A 94 -0.30 -6.95 -4.76
CA ALA A 94 -1.40 -7.57 -5.50
C ALA A 94 -2.54 -7.98 -4.56
N ALA A 95 -2.21 -8.56 -3.41
CA ALA A 95 -3.16 -8.94 -2.39
C ALA A 95 -3.80 -7.73 -1.69
N LEU A 96 -2.99 -6.73 -1.32
CA LEU A 96 -3.47 -5.46 -0.76
C LEU A 96 -4.49 -4.78 -1.68
N MET A 97 -4.19 -4.69 -2.98
CA MET A 97 -5.07 -4.04 -3.96
C MET A 97 -6.35 -4.84 -4.23
N THR A 98 -6.44 -6.12 -3.86
CA THR A 98 -7.60 -6.98 -4.18
C THR A 98 -8.35 -7.51 -2.96
N GLY A 99 -7.81 -7.40 -1.73
CA GLY A 99 -8.37 -8.02 -0.53
C GLY A 99 -8.42 -9.55 -0.58
N ARG A 100 -7.61 -10.15 -1.47
CA ARG A 100 -7.58 -11.59 -1.77
C ARG A 100 -6.15 -12.10 -1.74
N TYR A 101 -5.95 -13.33 -1.28
CA TYR A 101 -4.65 -14.00 -1.39
C TYR A 101 -4.25 -14.09 -2.86
N GLN A 102 -3.06 -13.56 -3.17
CA GLN A 102 -2.56 -13.39 -4.52
C GLN A 102 -2.38 -14.72 -5.28
N GLN A 103 -2.19 -15.82 -4.54
CA GLN A 103 -2.14 -17.18 -5.07
C GLN A 103 -3.51 -17.63 -5.62
N ARG A 104 -4.65 -17.08 -5.17
CA ARG A 104 -5.98 -17.40 -5.72
C ARG A 104 -6.17 -17.00 -7.17
N PHE A 105 -5.32 -16.10 -7.67
CA PHE A 105 -5.28 -15.65 -9.06
C PHE A 105 -3.87 -15.77 -9.66
N GLY A 106 -3.02 -16.63 -9.09
CA GLY A 106 -1.71 -17.02 -9.65
C GLY A 106 -0.61 -15.95 -9.62
N PHE A 107 -0.83 -14.82 -8.94
CA PHE A 107 0.18 -13.78 -8.80
C PHE A 107 1.13 -14.11 -7.63
N GLU A 108 2.03 -15.05 -7.82
CA GLU A 108 2.86 -15.59 -6.74
C GLU A 108 4.26 -14.99 -6.64
N PHE A 109 4.83 -14.54 -7.76
CA PHE A 109 6.22 -14.07 -7.87
C PHE A 109 6.29 -12.65 -8.43
N ASN A 110 7.40 -11.94 -8.26
CA ASN A 110 7.64 -10.68 -8.95
C ASN A 110 7.92 -10.90 -10.45
N ALA A 111 7.68 -9.87 -11.26
CA ALA A 111 7.93 -9.90 -12.70
C ALA A 111 9.41 -9.71 -13.09
N GLY A 112 10.31 -9.46 -12.13
CA GLY A 112 11.72 -9.13 -12.37
C GLY A 112 12.53 -10.26 -13.06
N PRO A 113 13.65 -9.94 -13.77
CA PRO A 113 14.27 -8.62 -13.96
C PRO A 113 13.47 -7.65 -14.86
N LEU A 114 13.94 -6.41 -15.02
CA LEU A 114 13.21 -5.37 -15.77
C LEU A 114 12.86 -5.83 -17.19
N GLN A 115 13.83 -6.37 -17.92
CA GLN A 115 13.62 -6.80 -19.31
C GLN A 115 12.60 -7.96 -19.42
N ARG A 116 12.44 -8.78 -18.38
CA ARG A 116 11.43 -9.85 -18.31
C ARG A 116 10.02 -9.26 -18.21
N ALA A 117 9.83 -8.27 -17.33
CA ALA A 117 8.56 -7.54 -17.18
C ALA A 117 8.21 -6.72 -18.44
N VAL A 118 9.21 -6.11 -19.10
CA VAL A 118 9.03 -5.38 -20.36
C VAL A 118 8.65 -6.33 -21.50
N ASN A 119 9.29 -7.50 -21.61
CA ASN A 119 9.03 -8.44 -22.72
C ASN A 119 7.72 -9.22 -22.57
N ASN A 120 7.27 -9.50 -21.33
CA ASN A 120 6.05 -10.27 -21.10
C ASN A 120 4.84 -9.37 -20.84
N LYS A 121 3.96 -9.25 -21.85
CA LYS A 121 2.73 -8.44 -21.80
C LYS A 121 1.66 -8.94 -20.83
N GLU A 122 1.81 -10.15 -20.30
CA GLU A 122 0.92 -10.78 -19.34
C GLU A 122 1.42 -10.69 -17.89
N MET A 123 2.66 -10.21 -17.65
CA MET A 123 3.18 -9.97 -16.31
C MET A 123 2.59 -8.70 -15.68
N GLY A 124 1.48 -8.88 -14.97
CA GLY A 124 0.81 -7.87 -14.17
C GLY A 124 -0.42 -8.43 -13.47
N LEU A 125 -1.11 -7.58 -12.70
CA LEU A 125 -2.29 -8.00 -11.94
C LEU A 125 -3.40 -8.40 -12.93
N PRO A 126 -3.97 -9.63 -12.89
CA PRO A 126 -5.01 -10.02 -13.84
C PRO A 126 -6.13 -8.99 -13.91
N THR A 127 -6.55 -8.62 -15.11
CA THR A 127 -7.61 -7.61 -15.33
C THR A 127 -8.99 -8.13 -14.96
N SER A 128 -9.13 -9.43 -14.68
CA SER A 128 -10.28 -10.03 -14.01
C SER A 128 -10.40 -9.63 -12.54
N GLU A 129 -9.30 -9.21 -11.90
CA GLU A 129 -9.30 -8.73 -10.51
C GLU A 129 -9.76 -7.28 -10.41
N ILE A 130 -10.82 -7.09 -9.62
CA ILE A 130 -11.35 -5.77 -9.27
C ILE A 130 -10.50 -5.22 -8.13
N THR A 131 -10.00 -3.99 -8.29
CA THR A 131 -9.08 -3.39 -7.34
C THR A 131 -9.77 -2.49 -6.32
N MET A 132 -9.07 -2.21 -5.21
CA MET A 132 -9.46 -1.25 -4.17
C MET A 132 -9.90 0.11 -4.72
N PRO A 133 -9.13 0.80 -5.60
CA PRO A 133 -9.59 2.04 -6.22
C PRO A 133 -10.80 1.84 -7.16
N ASP A 134 -10.97 0.72 -7.87
CA ASP A 134 -12.19 0.48 -8.67
C ASP A 134 -13.45 0.50 -7.78
N LEU A 135 -13.38 -0.16 -6.62
CA LEU A 135 -14.50 -0.27 -5.68
C LEU A 135 -14.74 1.05 -4.91
N LEU A 136 -13.69 1.75 -4.50
CA LEU A 136 -13.80 3.07 -3.86
C LEU A 136 -14.34 4.13 -4.82
N LYS A 137 -13.90 4.11 -6.08
CA LYS A 137 -14.44 4.98 -7.14
C LYS A 137 -15.91 4.71 -7.41
N LYS A 138 -16.34 3.45 -7.41
CA LYS A 138 -17.77 3.08 -7.44
C LYS A 138 -18.53 3.60 -6.21
N ALA A 139 -17.88 3.70 -5.05
CA ALA A 139 -18.43 4.31 -3.84
C ALA A 139 -18.41 5.86 -3.84
N GLY A 140 -17.97 6.50 -4.93
CA GLY A 140 -17.96 7.95 -5.13
C GLY A 140 -16.66 8.65 -4.71
N TYR A 141 -15.56 7.92 -4.54
CA TYR A 141 -14.26 8.49 -4.20
C TYR A 141 -13.51 8.98 -5.44
N LYS A 142 -12.89 10.15 -5.35
CA LYS A 142 -11.77 10.53 -6.21
C LYS A 142 -10.55 9.69 -5.84
N THR A 143 -9.85 9.11 -6.81
CA THR A 143 -8.76 8.15 -6.54
C THR A 143 -7.41 8.64 -7.05
N GLY A 144 -6.40 8.66 -6.19
CA GLY A 144 -5.04 9.08 -6.52
C GLY A 144 -4.00 8.04 -6.11
N MET A 145 -2.94 7.91 -6.89
CA MET A 145 -1.76 7.12 -6.54
C MET A 145 -0.47 7.92 -6.70
N VAL A 146 0.40 7.90 -5.68
CA VAL A 146 1.72 8.54 -5.74
C VAL A 146 2.80 7.56 -5.28
N GLY A 147 3.56 7.00 -6.23
CA GLY A 147 4.75 6.19 -5.95
C GLY A 147 4.89 4.90 -6.78
N LYS A 148 5.45 3.86 -6.16
CA LYS A 148 5.76 2.55 -6.76
C LYS A 148 4.51 1.72 -7.03
N TRP A 149 4.26 1.38 -8.29
CA TRP A 149 3.16 0.47 -8.65
C TRP A 149 3.53 -1.01 -8.49
N HIS A 150 4.48 -1.48 -9.30
CA HIS A 150 4.95 -2.86 -9.35
C HIS A 150 3.87 -3.93 -9.63
N LEU A 151 2.71 -3.59 -10.19
CA LEU A 151 1.63 -4.54 -10.54
C LEU A 151 1.40 -4.71 -12.05
N GLY A 152 2.47 -4.46 -12.83
CA GLY A 152 2.52 -4.62 -14.28
C GLY A 152 2.88 -3.32 -15.00
N MET A 153 3.65 -3.44 -16.08
CA MET A 153 4.19 -2.28 -16.81
C MET A 153 3.43 -1.94 -18.11
N HIS A 154 2.53 -2.82 -18.55
CA HIS A 154 1.81 -2.69 -19.81
C HIS A 154 0.51 -1.88 -19.65
N PRO A 155 -0.04 -1.25 -20.71
CA PRO A 155 -1.17 -0.32 -20.60
C PRO A 155 -2.41 -0.86 -19.86
N LYS A 156 -2.73 -2.15 -20.02
CA LYS A 156 -3.85 -2.82 -19.32
C LYS A 156 -3.65 -2.96 -17.80
N PHE A 157 -2.41 -2.85 -17.33
CA PHE A 157 -2.04 -2.92 -15.92
C PHE A 157 -1.71 -1.57 -15.29
N HIS A 158 -1.60 -0.51 -16.10
CA HIS A 158 -1.27 0.84 -15.66
C HIS A 158 -2.26 1.34 -14.57
N PRO A 159 -1.85 2.10 -13.53
CA PRO A 159 -2.74 2.57 -12.46
C PRO A 159 -4.03 3.24 -12.96
N LYS A 160 -3.94 4.07 -14.01
CA LYS A 160 -5.10 4.70 -14.69
C LYS A 160 -6.13 3.72 -15.28
N SER A 161 -5.71 2.51 -15.60
CA SER A 161 -6.56 1.41 -16.07
C SER A 161 -7.13 0.58 -14.93
N ARG A 162 -6.63 0.77 -13.70
CA ARG A 162 -6.92 0.00 -12.48
C ARG A 162 -7.45 0.93 -11.39
N GLY A 163 -8.59 1.53 -11.66
CA GLY A 163 -9.34 2.40 -10.75
C GLY A 163 -8.86 3.85 -10.66
N PHE A 164 -7.55 4.12 -10.63
CA PHE A 164 -7.01 5.44 -10.27
C PHE A 164 -7.35 6.57 -11.27
N ASP A 165 -7.78 7.72 -10.75
CA ASP A 165 -8.06 8.93 -11.52
C ASP A 165 -6.81 9.77 -11.79
N GLU A 166 -5.83 9.75 -10.88
CA GLU A 166 -4.56 10.47 -11.01
C GLU A 166 -3.40 9.58 -10.56
N TYR A 167 -2.27 9.67 -11.26
CA TYR A 167 -1.06 8.90 -10.93
C TYR A 167 0.22 9.73 -11.08
N PHE A 168 1.15 9.57 -10.14
CA PHE A 168 2.53 10.02 -10.26
C PHE A 168 3.48 8.96 -9.70
N GLY A 169 4.47 8.49 -10.47
CA GLY A 169 5.40 7.47 -9.98
C GLY A 169 6.00 6.58 -11.06
N PHE A 170 6.44 5.37 -10.70
CA PHE A 170 7.06 4.43 -11.64
C PHE A 170 6.44 3.02 -11.55
N LEU A 171 6.44 2.32 -12.70
CA LEU A 171 5.69 1.06 -12.85
C LEU A 171 6.44 -0.18 -12.35
N PHE A 172 7.78 -0.18 -12.39
CA PHE A 172 8.59 -1.35 -12.04
C PHE A 172 8.84 -1.49 -10.52
N GLY A 173 9.63 -2.50 -10.13
CA GLY A 173 9.90 -2.84 -8.73
C GLY A 173 10.92 -1.98 -7.99
N ALA A 174 11.64 -1.09 -8.67
CA ALA A 174 12.57 -0.13 -8.08
C ALA A 174 12.80 1.06 -9.02
N ASN A 175 13.33 2.17 -8.50
CA ASN A 175 13.82 3.30 -9.27
C ASN A 175 14.93 4.02 -8.47
N THR A 176 15.70 4.89 -9.12
CA THR A 176 16.72 5.73 -8.46
C THR A 176 16.06 6.96 -7.84
N TYR A 177 16.53 7.34 -6.65
CA TYR A 177 15.96 8.44 -5.88
C TYR A 177 16.41 9.80 -6.41
N ILE A 178 17.66 9.91 -6.84
CA ILE A 178 18.29 11.14 -7.32
C ILE A 178 19.51 10.79 -8.20
N ASP A 179 20.16 11.79 -8.79
CA ASP A 179 21.47 11.62 -9.43
C ASP A 179 22.52 11.18 -8.38
N PRO A 180 23.13 9.99 -8.51
CA PRO A 180 24.14 9.50 -7.58
C PRO A 180 25.47 10.29 -7.64
N LYS A 181 25.66 11.16 -8.63
CA LYS A 181 26.82 12.05 -8.77
C LYS A 181 26.56 13.47 -8.26
N LYS A 182 25.34 13.80 -7.82
CA LYS A 182 25.01 15.11 -7.25
C LYS A 182 25.78 15.30 -5.94
N GLU A 183 26.32 16.50 -5.74
CA GLU A 183 27.06 16.85 -4.53
C GLU A 183 26.23 16.58 -3.27
N GLY A 184 26.85 15.95 -2.26
CA GLY A 184 26.19 15.60 -1.02
C GLY A 184 25.22 14.42 -1.10
N VAL A 185 25.28 13.59 -2.15
CA VAL A 185 24.55 12.30 -2.22
C VAL A 185 25.48 11.14 -1.86
N SER A 186 25.06 10.28 -0.93
CA SER A 186 25.62 8.93 -0.78
C SER A 186 24.74 7.94 -1.55
N SER A 187 25.35 7.05 -2.35
CA SER A 187 24.66 6.05 -3.17
C SER A 187 25.37 4.71 -3.07
N ILE A 188 24.71 3.68 -2.52
CA ILE A 188 25.29 2.35 -2.30
C ILE A 188 24.41 1.28 -2.98
N GLY A 189 25.06 0.44 -3.79
CA GLY A 189 24.40 -0.61 -4.57
C GLY A 189 23.54 -0.07 -5.72
N GLY A 190 22.75 -0.96 -6.31
CA GLY A 190 21.90 -0.68 -7.47
C GLY A 190 21.29 -1.96 -8.01
N ASN A 191 20.25 -1.81 -8.83
CA ASN A 191 19.64 -2.89 -9.60
C ASN A 191 19.21 -2.34 -10.96
N GLU A 192 18.92 -3.22 -11.91
CA GLU A 192 18.59 -2.87 -13.31
C GLU A 192 17.40 -1.89 -13.47
N GLY A 193 16.51 -1.82 -12.47
CA GLY A 193 15.38 -0.89 -12.47
C GLY A 193 15.73 0.55 -12.06
N ALA A 194 16.89 0.76 -11.44
CA ALA A 194 17.26 1.98 -10.74
C ALA A 194 18.59 2.59 -11.22
N ALA A 195 18.79 2.65 -12.54
CA ALA A 195 19.91 3.32 -13.17
C ALA A 195 19.72 4.85 -13.21
N TRP A 196 20.84 5.60 -13.30
CA TRP A 196 20.85 7.05 -13.60
C TRP A 196 21.73 7.34 -14.84
N PRO A 197 21.28 8.15 -15.82
CA PRO A 197 19.93 8.69 -15.99
C PRO A 197 18.85 7.60 -15.99
N ARG A 198 17.62 7.95 -15.63
CA ARG A 198 16.54 6.95 -15.48
C ARG A 198 16.35 6.17 -16.78
N ASN A 199 16.21 4.85 -16.66
CA ASN A 199 15.97 3.98 -17.81
C ASN A 199 14.65 4.42 -18.50
N PRO A 200 14.64 4.73 -19.82
CA PRO A 200 13.43 5.11 -20.55
C PRO A 200 12.29 4.08 -20.53
N GLN A 201 12.57 2.82 -20.20
CA GLN A 201 11.58 1.77 -19.99
C GLN A 201 10.97 1.76 -18.57
N ASN A 202 11.56 2.50 -17.63
CA ASN A 202 11.07 2.71 -16.26
C ASN A 202 11.19 4.20 -15.84
N PRO A 203 10.56 5.12 -16.56
CA PRO A 203 10.58 6.55 -16.24
C PRO A 203 9.72 6.85 -15.02
N ILE A 204 9.82 8.08 -14.50
CA ILE A 204 8.74 8.64 -13.70
C ILE A 204 7.63 9.07 -14.67
N LEU A 205 6.40 8.70 -14.37
CA LEU A 205 5.19 9.04 -15.12
C LEU A 205 4.36 10.04 -14.32
N LYS A 206 3.74 10.98 -15.02
CA LYS A 206 2.56 11.73 -14.57
C LYS A 206 1.39 11.34 -15.44
N ASP A 207 0.38 10.74 -14.83
CA ASP A 207 -0.60 9.88 -15.47
C ASP A 207 0.05 8.89 -16.43
N GLN A 208 -0.07 9.06 -17.74
CA GLN A 208 0.51 8.14 -18.75
C GLN A 208 1.76 8.71 -19.44
N SER A 209 2.16 9.94 -19.12
CA SER A 209 3.25 10.65 -19.79
C SER A 209 4.53 10.60 -18.95
N PRO A 210 5.70 10.29 -19.54
CA PRO A 210 6.97 10.42 -18.84
C PRO A 210 7.26 11.87 -18.49
N VAL A 211 7.85 12.08 -17.31
CA VAL A 211 8.28 13.39 -16.82
C VAL A 211 9.72 13.30 -16.30
N GLU A 212 10.47 14.39 -16.49
CA GLU A 212 11.77 14.54 -15.84
C GLU A 212 11.56 14.97 -14.39
N GLU A 213 12.04 14.15 -13.45
CA GLU A 213 12.03 14.47 -12.01
C GLU A 213 13.46 14.56 -11.50
N SER A 214 13.81 15.68 -10.88
CA SER A 214 15.17 15.99 -10.39
C SER A 214 15.24 16.17 -8.87
N GLU A 215 14.08 16.26 -8.21
CA GLU A 215 13.93 16.21 -6.76
C GLU A 215 14.26 14.81 -6.23
N TYR A 216 14.67 14.72 -4.96
CA TYR A 216 14.86 13.43 -4.30
C TYR A 216 13.51 12.71 -4.22
N LEU A 217 13.41 11.49 -4.77
CA LEU A 217 12.11 10.89 -5.12
C LEU A 217 11.13 10.74 -3.94
N THR A 218 11.62 10.55 -2.71
CA THR A 218 10.78 10.56 -1.50
C THR A 218 10.13 11.93 -1.24
N GLU A 219 10.86 13.03 -1.49
CA GLU A 219 10.35 14.40 -1.39
C GLU A 219 9.37 14.71 -2.54
N ALA A 220 9.69 14.28 -3.77
CA ALA A 220 8.79 14.40 -4.92
C ALA A 220 7.44 13.68 -4.69
N PHE A 221 7.47 12.48 -4.09
CA PHE A 221 6.24 11.77 -3.71
C PHE A 221 5.49 12.48 -2.57
N ALA A 222 6.17 13.09 -1.61
CA ALA A 222 5.51 13.94 -0.60
C ALA A 222 4.84 15.17 -1.22
N ARG A 223 5.52 15.83 -2.19
CA ARG A 223 5.05 16.99 -2.95
C ARG A 223 3.79 16.66 -3.75
N GLU A 224 3.78 15.57 -4.52
CA GLU A 224 2.60 15.18 -5.32
C GLU A 224 1.47 14.62 -4.45
N ALA A 225 1.76 13.91 -3.34
CA ALA A 225 0.75 13.44 -2.39
C ALA A 225 0.04 14.62 -1.68
N THR A 226 0.79 15.61 -1.20
CA THR A 226 0.21 16.83 -0.60
C THR A 226 -0.55 17.67 -1.63
N SER A 227 -0.03 17.77 -2.86
CA SER A 227 -0.72 18.47 -3.95
C SER A 227 -2.02 17.79 -4.38
N PHE A 228 -2.12 16.46 -4.34
CA PHE A 228 -3.39 15.74 -4.54
C PHE A 228 -4.42 16.10 -3.47
N ILE A 229 -4.02 16.13 -2.20
CA ILE A 229 -4.91 16.55 -1.09
C ILE A 229 -5.38 18.00 -1.31
N ASP A 230 -4.49 18.91 -1.72
CA ASP A 230 -4.84 20.30 -2.01
C ASP A 230 -5.83 20.44 -3.19
N ARG A 231 -5.72 19.62 -4.23
CA ARG A 231 -6.70 19.62 -5.34
C ARG A 231 -8.09 19.13 -4.92
N HIS A 232 -8.16 18.16 -4.02
CA HIS A 232 -9.39 17.40 -3.73
C HIS A 232 -10.02 17.69 -2.35
N GLN A 233 -9.66 18.80 -1.69
CA GLN A 233 -10.18 19.17 -0.36
C GLN A 233 -11.73 19.20 -0.25
N LYS A 234 -12.43 19.42 -1.37
CA LYS A 234 -13.90 19.53 -1.46
C LYS A 234 -14.60 18.23 -1.89
N GLU A 235 -13.82 17.20 -2.22
CA GLU A 235 -14.26 15.87 -2.62
C GLU A 235 -13.98 14.86 -1.51
N THR A 236 -14.57 13.68 -1.60
CA THR A 236 -14.15 12.52 -0.79
C THR A 236 -13.11 11.76 -1.60
N PHE A 237 -11.92 11.52 -1.06
CA PHE A 237 -10.82 10.93 -1.81
C PHE A 237 -10.16 9.70 -1.16
N PHE A 238 -9.57 8.87 -2.02
CA PHE A 238 -8.65 7.80 -1.68
C PHE A 238 -7.28 8.12 -2.28
N LEU A 239 -6.24 8.18 -1.44
CA LEU A 239 -4.86 8.36 -1.85
C LEU A 239 -4.02 7.14 -1.44
N TYR A 240 -3.47 6.43 -2.42
CA TYR A 240 -2.45 5.40 -2.20
C TYR A 240 -1.07 6.02 -2.40
N ALA A 241 -0.26 6.08 -1.35
CA ALA A 241 1.10 6.63 -1.36
C ALA A 241 2.16 5.54 -1.08
N PRO A 242 2.44 4.64 -2.04
CA PRO A 242 3.50 3.65 -1.94
C PRO A 242 4.88 4.27 -2.24
N PHE A 243 5.53 4.78 -1.20
CA PHE A 243 6.93 5.18 -1.30
C PHE A 243 7.80 3.98 -1.66
N ASN A 244 8.90 4.24 -2.38
CA ASN A 244 9.95 3.25 -2.60
C ASN A 244 11.00 3.26 -1.47
N ALA A 245 10.98 4.26 -0.60
CA ALA A 245 11.84 4.27 0.59
C ALA A 245 11.45 3.17 1.59
N PRO A 246 12.41 2.49 2.24
CA PRO A 246 13.89 2.57 2.08
C PRO A 246 14.52 1.55 1.11
N HIS A 247 13.80 0.99 0.12
CA HIS A 247 14.29 -0.02 -0.82
C HIS A 247 15.52 0.44 -1.64
N THR A 248 16.39 -0.52 -1.98
CA THR A 248 17.59 -0.31 -2.82
C THR A 248 17.30 0.37 -4.18
N PRO A 249 18.24 1.17 -4.74
CA PRO A 249 19.57 1.51 -4.24
C PRO A 249 19.50 2.33 -2.94
N LEU A 250 20.47 2.13 -2.05
CA LEU A 250 20.52 2.92 -0.83
C LEU A 250 21.05 4.31 -1.18
N GLN A 251 20.16 5.31 -1.24
CA GLN A 251 20.48 6.66 -1.66
C GLN A 251 19.90 7.69 -0.70
N ALA A 252 20.73 8.59 -0.18
CA ALA A 252 20.32 9.68 0.68
C ALA A 252 21.11 10.96 0.41
N THR A 253 20.47 12.11 0.62
CA THR A 253 21.09 13.44 0.51
C THR A 253 21.67 13.90 1.85
N LYS A 254 22.61 14.85 1.80
CA LYS A 254 23.30 15.42 2.97
C LYS A 254 22.32 15.87 4.08
N LYS A 255 21.19 16.47 3.69
CA LYS A 255 20.07 16.88 4.57
C LYS A 255 19.63 15.79 5.55
N TYR A 256 19.66 14.53 5.13
CA TYR A 256 19.28 13.39 5.96
C TYR A 256 20.52 12.68 6.55
N LEU A 257 21.61 12.56 5.80
CA LEU A 257 22.88 11.96 6.26
C LEU A 257 23.44 12.64 7.52
N ASP A 258 23.36 13.97 7.59
CA ASP A 258 23.85 14.75 8.74
C ASP A 258 23.13 14.38 10.05
N ARG A 259 21.84 14.01 9.98
CA ARG A 259 21.01 13.57 11.13
C ARG A 259 21.56 12.29 11.78
N PHE A 260 22.27 11.45 11.01
CA PHE A 260 22.79 10.14 11.43
C PHE A 260 24.31 10.06 11.39
N SER A 261 25.01 11.20 11.49
CA SER A 261 26.48 11.29 11.54
C SER A 261 27.15 10.48 12.68
N HIS A 262 26.39 10.10 13.70
CA HIS A 262 26.82 9.20 14.78
C HIS A 262 26.91 7.72 14.33
N ILE A 263 26.09 7.29 13.36
CA ILE A 263 26.11 5.93 12.81
C ILE A 263 27.37 5.77 11.95
N LYS A 264 28.21 4.77 12.30
CA LYS A 264 29.51 4.54 11.66
C LYS A 264 29.43 3.62 10.45
N ASP A 265 28.57 2.61 10.47
CA ASP A 265 28.30 1.80 9.28
C ASP A 265 27.60 2.65 8.22
N GLU A 266 28.17 2.72 7.02
CA GLU A 266 27.68 3.60 5.97
C GLU A 266 26.31 3.16 5.44
N ARG A 267 26.09 1.84 5.29
CA ARG A 267 24.83 1.32 4.76
C ARG A 267 23.68 1.59 5.72
N ARG A 268 23.88 1.33 7.02
CA ARG A 268 22.94 1.65 8.10
C ARG A 268 22.67 3.15 8.17
N ARG A 269 23.70 4.00 8.03
CA ARG A 269 23.53 5.46 8.01
C ARG A 269 22.69 5.94 6.84
N VAL A 270 22.95 5.43 5.62
CA VAL A 270 22.15 5.78 4.43
C VAL A 270 20.71 5.27 4.58
N TYR A 271 20.52 4.04 5.06
CA TYR A 271 19.18 3.48 5.30
C TYR A 271 18.39 4.28 6.34
N ALA A 272 18.99 4.60 7.50
CA ALA A 272 18.37 5.46 8.51
C ALA A 272 18.00 6.84 7.96
N SER A 273 18.84 7.39 7.08
CA SER A 273 18.57 8.65 6.37
C SER A 273 17.37 8.54 5.42
N MET A 274 17.23 7.43 4.69
CA MET A 274 16.09 7.15 3.82
C MET A 274 14.79 6.99 4.64
N VAL A 275 14.83 6.25 5.76
CA VAL A 275 13.68 6.11 6.66
C VAL A 275 13.29 7.45 7.29
N SER A 276 14.24 8.30 7.66
CA SER A 276 13.94 9.66 8.15
C SER A 276 13.33 10.54 7.06
N SER A 277 13.72 10.38 5.79
CA SER A 277 13.06 11.08 4.68
C SER A 277 11.63 10.58 4.43
N LEU A 278 11.36 9.29 4.67
CA LEU A 278 10.01 8.73 4.65
C LEU A 278 9.15 9.29 5.79
N ASP A 279 9.71 9.45 6.99
CA ASP A 279 9.02 10.07 8.12
C ASP A 279 8.70 11.55 7.86
N ASP A 280 9.64 12.34 7.32
CA ASP A 280 9.40 13.72 6.88
C ASP A 280 8.26 13.78 5.84
N ALA A 281 8.22 12.84 4.89
CA ALA A 281 7.18 12.75 3.87
C ALA A 281 5.79 12.38 4.45
N VAL A 282 5.74 11.47 5.42
CA VAL A 282 4.53 11.17 6.21
C VAL A 282 4.09 12.41 6.98
N GLY A 283 5.03 13.14 7.58
CA GLY A 283 4.79 14.41 8.28
C GLY A 283 4.14 15.46 7.37
N ALA A 284 4.63 15.61 6.14
CA ALA A 284 4.04 16.52 5.15
C ALA A 284 2.58 16.17 4.84
N ILE A 285 2.26 14.89 4.63
CA ILE A 285 0.88 14.41 4.40
C ILE A 285 -0.01 14.67 5.63
N LEU A 286 0.46 14.35 6.83
CA LEU A 286 -0.29 14.55 8.07
C LEU A 286 -0.51 16.04 8.40
N ASN A 287 0.46 16.90 8.11
CA ASN A 287 0.32 18.34 8.32
C ASN A 287 -0.61 18.97 7.27
N LYS A 288 -0.54 18.53 6.02
CA LYS A 288 -1.50 18.92 4.98
C LYS A 288 -2.95 18.61 5.35
N LEU A 289 -3.21 17.45 5.99
CA LEU A 289 -4.55 17.14 6.53
C LEU A 289 -5.01 18.08 7.67
N LYS A 290 -4.08 18.63 8.45
CA LYS A 290 -4.40 19.61 9.51
C LYS A 290 -4.68 20.99 8.91
N GLU A 291 -3.80 21.46 8.02
CA GLU A 291 -3.92 22.73 7.28
C GLU A 291 -5.27 22.85 6.57
N THR A 292 -5.72 21.75 5.95
CA THR A 292 -6.97 21.67 5.19
C THR A 292 -8.20 21.33 6.05
N GLY A 293 -8.05 21.15 7.36
CA GLY A 293 -9.13 20.77 8.28
C GLY A 293 -9.68 19.35 8.10
N LEU A 294 -9.04 18.52 7.28
CA LEU A 294 -9.50 17.17 6.90
C LEU A 294 -9.12 16.07 7.92
N GLU A 295 -8.15 16.32 8.80
CA GLU A 295 -7.58 15.30 9.71
C GLU A 295 -8.64 14.51 10.49
N LYS A 296 -9.66 15.19 11.03
CA LYS A 296 -10.69 14.55 11.88
C LYS A 296 -11.48 13.47 11.14
N ASN A 297 -11.79 13.68 9.85
CA ASN A 297 -12.56 12.76 9.01
C ASN A 297 -11.71 12.12 7.91
N THR A 298 -10.44 11.83 8.21
CA THR A 298 -9.57 11.04 7.34
C THR A 298 -9.11 9.79 8.10
N MET A 299 -9.22 8.62 7.48
CA MET A 299 -8.47 7.43 7.90
C MET A 299 -7.09 7.47 7.23
N VAL A 300 -6.03 7.44 8.04
CA VAL A 300 -4.65 7.31 7.56
C VAL A 300 -4.12 5.95 8.02
N VAL A 301 -3.62 5.17 7.08
CA VAL A 301 -2.97 3.88 7.31
C VAL A 301 -1.48 4.00 6.95
N PHE A 302 -0.62 3.38 7.75
CA PHE A 302 0.80 3.21 7.42
C PHE A 302 1.19 1.74 7.60
N LEU A 303 1.86 1.16 6.60
CA LEU A 303 2.49 -0.16 6.68
C LEU A 303 3.73 -0.31 5.77
N SER A 304 4.49 -1.39 5.91
CA SER A 304 5.47 -1.83 4.90
C SER A 304 4.87 -2.88 3.95
N ASP A 305 5.40 -3.01 2.74
CA ASP A 305 4.95 -4.03 1.77
C ASP A 305 5.54 -5.44 2.02
N ASN A 306 6.71 -5.51 2.65
CA ASN A 306 7.34 -6.69 3.23
C ASN A 306 8.31 -6.23 4.34
N GLY A 307 8.86 -7.17 5.11
CA GLY A 307 9.91 -6.85 6.07
C GLY A 307 11.24 -6.44 5.41
N CYS A 308 12.21 -6.03 6.22
CA CYS A 308 13.47 -5.44 5.73
C CYS A 308 14.30 -6.41 4.87
N ALA A 309 15.00 -5.87 3.86
CA ALA A 309 15.96 -6.59 3.04
C ALA A 309 17.30 -6.82 3.78
N THR A 310 17.32 -7.74 4.74
CA THR A 310 18.48 -7.99 5.63
C THR A 310 19.79 -8.30 4.88
N TYR A 311 19.74 -8.88 3.68
CA TYR A 311 20.90 -9.10 2.81
C TYR A 311 21.66 -7.84 2.40
N THR A 312 21.06 -6.66 2.57
CA THR A 312 21.74 -5.36 2.38
C THR A 312 22.70 -5.01 3.52
N ASN A 313 22.58 -5.68 4.67
CA ASN A 313 23.25 -5.34 5.93
C ASN A 313 22.98 -3.89 6.41
N ALA A 314 21.85 -3.30 6.05
CA ALA A 314 21.51 -1.90 6.34
C ALA A 314 20.32 -1.73 7.31
N CYS A 315 19.55 -2.79 7.54
CA CYS A 315 18.24 -2.77 8.20
C CYS A 315 18.09 -3.95 9.16
N THR A 316 17.13 -3.87 10.08
CA THR A 316 16.80 -4.95 11.02
C THR A 316 15.29 -5.16 11.17
N ASN A 317 14.90 -6.40 11.47
CA ASN A 317 13.54 -6.77 11.84
C ASN A 317 13.43 -7.17 13.33
N ASP A 318 14.46 -6.93 14.15
CA ASP A 318 14.50 -7.33 15.57
C ASP A 318 13.19 -7.02 16.33
N PRO A 319 12.70 -7.93 17.19
CA PRO A 319 13.26 -9.24 17.53
C PRO A 319 12.89 -10.35 16.54
N LEU A 320 12.33 -10.02 15.37
CA LEU A 320 11.87 -11.01 14.39
C LEU A 320 13.03 -11.56 13.55
N ARG A 321 13.00 -12.88 13.29
CA ARG A 321 14.05 -13.55 12.51
C ARG A 321 13.97 -13.21 11.03
N TYR A 322 15.14 -13.03 10.41
CA TYR A 322 15.34 -12.77 8.97
C TYR A 322 14.58 -11.54 8.45
N GLY A 323 14.01 -11.63 7.24
CA GLY A 323 13.69 -10.47 6.41
C GLY A 323 12.99 -10.89 5.11
N LYS A 324 12.87 -9.92 4.19
CA LYS A 324 12.42 -10.11 2.80
C LYS A 324 12.93 -11.42 2.21
N LEU A 325 12.12 -12.05 1.37
CA LEU A 325 12.29 -13.39 0.78
C LEU A 325 11.97 -14.58 1.71
N THR A 326 12.02 -14.43 3.04
CA THR A 326 11.84 -15.56 3.98
C THR A 326 10.40 -15.72 4.48
N HIS A 327 9.99 -16.94 4.85
CA HIS A 327 8.68 -17.21 5.47
C HIS A 327 8.73 -17.24 7.00
N LEU A 328 9.72 -16.57 7.57
CA LEU A 328 9.85 -16.27 8.99
C LEU A 328 9.17 -14.93 9.28
N GLU A 329 8.87 -14.62 10.55
CA GLU A 329 8.11 -13.44 10.96
C GLU A 329 8.72 -12.16 10.37
N GLY A 330 10.05 -12.02 10.38
CA GLY A 330 10.73 -10.84 9.83
C GLY A 330 10.56 -10.65 8.31
N GLY A 331 10.04 -11.63 7.57
CA GLY A 331 9.76 -11.50 6.14
C GLY A 331 8.44 -10.80 5.81
N PHE A 332 7.40 -10.99 6.61
CA PHE A 332 6.04 -10.56 6.28
C PHE A 332 5.22 -10.00 7.47
N ARG A 333 5.78 -9.96 8.68
CA ARG A 333 5.27 -9.13 9.78
C ARG A 333 5.92 -7.76 9.69
N VAL A 334 5.10 -6.70 9.66
CA VAL A 334 5.53 -5.37 9.25
C VAL A 334 5.15 -4.29 10.28
N PRO A 335 5.78 -3.11 10.25
CA PRO A 335 5.19 -1.92 10.85
C PRO A 335 3.77 -1.75 10.30
N PHE A 336 2.76 -1.60 11.17
CA PHE A 336 1.37 -1.41 10.76
C PHE A 336 0.61 -0.59 11.81
N THR A 337 0.03 0.53 11.41
CA THR A 337 -0.77 1.43 12.26
C THR A 337 -1.89 2.11 11.47
N ILE A 338 -3.01 2.42 12.14
CA ILE A 338 -4.15 3.15 11.57
C ILE A 338 -4.55 4.29 12.50
N LYS A 339 -4.71 5.50 11.94
CA LYS A 339 -5.30 6.67 12.60
C LYS A 339 -6.64 7.00 11.96
N TYR A 340 -7.71 7.05 12.74
CA TYR A 340 -9.01 7.57 12.28
C TYR A 340 -9.74 8.28 13.45
N PRO A 341 -9.47 9.58 13.68
CA PRO A 341 -9.83 10.25 14.93
C PRO A 341 -11.34 10.31 15.22
N ALA A 342 -12.19 10.29 14.17
CA ALA A 342 -13.64 10.27 14.34
C ALA A 342 -14.22 8.96 14.90
N LYS A 343 -13.47 7.84 14.89
CA LYS A 343 -14.00 6.50 15.24
C LYS A 343 -13.06 5.63 16.09
N ILE A 344 -11.74 5.76 15.96
CA ILE A 344 -10.75 4.96 16.68
C ILE A 344 -10.23 5.75 17.88
N LYS A 345 -10.23 5.14 19.07
CA LYS A 345 -9.65 5.74 20.28
C LYS A 345 -8.13 5.83 20.14
N ALA A 346 -7.56 7.01 20.38
CA ALA A 346 -6.11 7.21 20.37
C ALA A 346 -5.39 6.33 21.40
N GLY A 347 -4.17 5.89 21.07
CA GLY A 347 -3.35 5.02 21.92
C GLY A 347 -3.86 3.58 22.04
N THR A 348 -4.69 3.10 21.10
CA THR A 348 -5.15 1.71 21.09
C THR A 348 -4.02 0.79 20.66
N VAL A 349 -3.94 -0.41 21.25
CA VAL A 349 -3.03 -1.47 20.81
C VAL A 349 -3.85 -2.73 20.57
N TYR A 350 -3.98 -3.14 19.31
CA TYR A 350 -4.73 -4.34 18.92
C TYR A 350 -3.77 -5.52 18.80
N LYS A 351 -3.81 -6.42 19.80
CA LYS A 351 -2.83 -7.49 19.99
C LYS A 351 -3.11 -8.79 19.22
N HIS A 352 -4.14 -8.83 18.39
CA HIS A 352 -4.47 -10.00 17.57
C HIS A 352 -3.99 -9.81 16.12
N PRO A 353 -3.79 -10.89 15.35
CA PRO A 353 -3.38 -10.81 13.96
C PRO A 353 -4.33 -9.98 13.11
N VAL A 354 -3.74 -9.13 12.27
CA VAL A 354 -4.40 -8.45 11.13
C VAL A 354 -3.53 -8.60 9.90
N THR A 355 -4.14 -8.51 8.72
CA THR A 355 -3.45 -8.66 7.43
C THR A 355 -3.77 -7.49 6.50
N SER A 356 -2.86 -7.17 5.57
CA SER A 356 -3.09 -6.14 4.54
C SER A 356 -4.33 -6.41 3.68
N LEU A 357 -4.78 -7.67 3.61
CA LEU A 357 -6.07 -8.06 3.00
C LEU A 357 -7.26 -7.34 3.62
N ASP A 358 -7.23 -7.09 4.93
CA ASP A 358 -8.32 -6.49 5.71
C ASP A 358 -8.62 -5.04 5.31
N LEU A 359 -7.65 -4.36 4.70
CA LEU A 359 -7.79 -2.96 4.35
C LEU A 359 -8.87 -2.73 3.29
N LEU A 360 -9.05 -3.63 2.31
CA LEU A 360 -10.12 -3.49 1.32
C LEU A 360 -11.54 -3.50 1.93
N PRO A 361 -11.98 -4.54 2.65
CA PRO A 361 -13.29 -4.55 3.29
C PRO A 361 -13.45 -3.44 4.33
N THR A 362 -12.39 -3.13 5.10
CA THR A 362 -12.41 -2.02 6.07
C THR A 362 -12.66 -0.66 5.39
N PHE A 363 -11.99 -0.40 4.26
CA PHE A 363 -12.17 0.83 3.49
C PHE A 363 -13.54 0.92 2.83
N LEU A 364 -14.07 -0.19 2.31
CA LEU A 364 -15.42 -0.21 1.74
C LEU A 364 -16.51 -0.05 2.79
N ALA A 365 -16.35 -0.65 3.98
CA ALA A 365 -17.28 -0.49 5.10
C ALA A 365 -17.41 0.99 5.52
N ILE A 366 -16.31 1.73 5.64
CA ILE A 366 -16.35 3.17 5.98
C ILE A 366 -16.77 4.06 4.80
N ALA A 367 -16.58 3.61 3.55
CA ALA A 367 -17.06 4.28 2.34
C ALA A 367 -18.56 4.07 2.06
N GLY A 368 -19.22 3.15 2.78
CA GLY A 368 -20.60 2.72 2.51
C GLY A 368 -20.72 1.92 1.19
N GLY A 369 -19.69 1.17 0.82
CA GLY A 369 -19.67 0.27 -0.33
C GLY A 369 -19.77 -1.20 0.08
N GLU A 370 -20.05 -2.07 -0.90
CA GLU A 370 -20.10 -3.52 -0.71
C GLU A 370 -19.04 -4.24 -1.56
N LEU A 371 -18.55 -5.37 -1.06
CA LEU A 371 -17.74 -6.30 -1.86
C LEU A 371 -18.62 -7.03 -2.89
N PRO A 372 -18.13 -7.21 -4.13
CA PRO A 372 -18.68 -8.16 -5.09
C PRO A 372 -18.89 -9.57 -4.49
N LYS A 373 -19.93 -10.27 -4.93
CA LYS A 373 -20.27 -11.64 -4.46
C LYS A 373 -19.82 -12.74 -5.42
N ASP A 374 -19.09 -12.37 -6.48
CA ASP A 374 -18.63 -13.26 -7.57
C ASP A 374 -17.28 -13.95 -7.27
N ARG A 375 -16.63 -13.61 -6.17
CA ARG A 375 -15.31 -14.13 -5.77
C ARG A 375 -15.14 -14.16 -4.25
N PRO A 376 -14.32 -15.08 -3.71
CA PRO A 376 -13.97 -15.08 -2.29
C PRO A 376 -13.03 -13.91 -1.98
N TYR A 377 -13.27 -13.22 -0.87
CA TYR A 377 -12.34 -12.27 -0.26
C TYR A 377 -11.79 -12.85 1.05
N ASP A 378 -10.52 -12.58 1.34
CA ASP A 378 -9.79 -13.17 2.47
C ASP A 378 -9.60 -12.17 3.63
N GLY A 379 -9.73 -10.88 3.36
CA GLY A 379 -9.74 -9.83 4.38
C GLY A 379 -11.09 -9.68 5.06
N LEU A 380 -11.08 -9.04 6.24
CA LEU A 380 -12.27 -8.75 7.05
C LEU A 380 -12.33 -7.25 7.40
N ASP A 381 -13.55 -6.72 7.59
CA ASP A 381 -13.73 -5.37 8.13
C ASP A 381 -13.23 -5.31 9.59
N LEU A 382 -12.19 -4.49 9.82
CA LEU A 382 -11.60 -4.30 11.13
C LEU A 382 -12.41 -3.36 12.02
N MET A 383 -13.29 -2.50 11.48
CA MET A 383 -13.97 -1.46 12.27
C MET A 383 -14.72 -1.98 13.50
N PRO A 384 -15.42 -3.14 13.49
CA PRO A 384 -16.03 -3.72 14.69
C PRO A 384 -15.00 -4.08 15.77
N TYR A 385 -13.80 -4.49 15.39
CA TYR A 385 -12.71 -4.83 16.32
C TYR A 385 -12.03 -3.56 16.85
N LEU A 386 -11.71 -2.60 15.98
CA LEU A 386 -11.05 -1.33 16.35
C LEU A 386 -11.94 -0.39 17.16
N THR A 387 -13.26 -0.53 17.07
CA THR A 387 -14.25 0.17 17.91
C THR A 387 -14.66 -0.62 19.16
N GLY A 388 -14.06 -1.79 19.42
CA GLY A 388 -14.31 -2.61 20.60
C GLY A 388 -15.65 -3.35 20.64
N LYS A 389 -16.43 -3.35 19.54
CA LYS A 389 -17.67 -4.12 19.40
C LYS A 389 -17.39 -5.63 19.32
N LYS A 390 -16.28 -6.01 18.71
CA LYS A 390 -15.69 -7.36 18.75
C LYS A 390 -14.37 -7.32 19.53
N LYS A 391 -14.11 -8.35 20.33
CA LYS A 391 -12.91 -8.48 21.18
C LYS A 391 -12.08 -9.74 20.91
N THR A 392 -12.50 -10.56 19.96
CA THR A 392 -11.78 -11.75 19.51
C THR A 392 -10.76 -11.38 18.45
N SER A 393 -9.89 -12.32 18.07
CA SER A 393 -9.16 -12.21 16.80
C SER A 393 -10.13 -12.03 15.62
N ALA A 394 -9.67 -11.34 14.58
CA ALA A 394 -10.37 -11.31 13.29
C ALA A 394 -10.10 -12.62 12.51
N HIS A 395 -8.87 -13.12 12.58
CA HIS A 395 -8.41 -14.30 11.85
C HIS A 395 -8.11 -15.46 12.79
N GLU A 396 -8.58 -16.65 12.44
CA GLU A 396 -8.22 -17.90 13.13
C GLU A 396 -6.94 -18.51 12.53
N VAL A 397 -6.87 -18.53 11.19
CA VAL A 397 -5.77 -19.09 10.40
C VAL A 397 -5.30 -18.04 9.37
N LEU A 398 -4.00 -17.89 9.22
CA LEU A 398 -3.36 -17.15 8.14
C LEU A 398 -2.35 -18.05 7.43
N CYS A 399 -2.32 -17.98 6.09
CA CYS A 399 -1.43 -18.78 5.24
C CYS A 399 -0.53 -17.91 4.37
N TRP A 400 0.64 -18.42 4.02
CA TRP A 400 1.60 -17.82 3.09
C TRP A 400 2.23 -18.90 2.24
N ARG A 401 2.42 -18.65 0.94
CA ARG A 401 3.15 -19.55 0.03
C ARG A 401 3.84 -18.75 -1.08
N ASN A 402 5.07 -19.10 -1.38
CA ASN A 402 5.81 -18.63 -2.55
C ASN A 402 6.82 -19.74 -2.94
N GLY A 403 6.51 -20.43 -4.03
CA GLY A 403 7.22 -21.61 -4.50
C GLY A 403 7.04 -22.79 -3.54
N SER A 404 8.15 -23.43 -3.18
CA SER A 404 8.19 -24.56 -2.25
C SER A 404 8.13 -24.14 -0.77
N ASN A 405 8.29 -22.84 -0.47
CA ASN A 405 8.20 -22.30 0.88
C ASN A 405 6.76 -21.92 1.23
N ALA A 406 6.38 -22.21 2.47
CA ALA A 406 5.09 -21.82 3.01
C ALA A 406 5.18 -21.52 4.51
N ALA A 407 4.20 -20.78 5.03
CA ALA A 407 3.95 -20.68 6.46
C ALA A 407 2.45 -20.74 6.73
N VAL A 408 2.08 -21.22 7.91
CA VAL A 408 0.70 -21.14 8.44
C VAL A 408 0.77 -20.70 9.89
N ARG A 409 -0.07 -19.74 10.28
CA ARG A 409 -0.28 -19.35 11.68
C ARG A 409 -1.71 -19.70 12.09
N LYS A 410 -1.89 -20.40 13.21
CA LYS A 410 -3.18 -20.68 13.86
C LYS A 410 -3.07 -20.37 15.35
N GLY A 411 -3.75 -19.32 15.80
CA GLY A 411 -3.57 -18.76 17.15
C GLY A 411 -2.11 -18.35 17.42
N ASN A 412 -1.46 -18.99 18.40
CA ASN A 412 -0.06 -18.73 18.76
C ASN A 412 0.94 -19.56 17.95
N TRP A 413 0.50 -20.65 17.32
CA TRP A 413 1.38 -21.59 16.63
C TRP A 413 1.64 -21.16 15.20
N LYS A 414 2.90 -21.18 14.79
CA LYS A 414 3.35 -20.92 13.43
C LYS A 414 4.18 -22.09 12.90
N MET A 415 3.74 -22.63 11.77
CA MET A 415 4.51 -23.58 10.97
C MET A 415 5.31 -22.81 9.91
N PHE A 416 6.55 -23.21 9.68
CA PHE A 416 7.35 -22.84 8.52
C PHE A 416 7.74 -24.11 7.73
N LYS A 417 7.56 -24.07 6.41
CA LYS A 417 7.92 -25.14 5.47
C LYS A 417 8.93 -24.62 4.45
N THR A 418 9.98 -25.39 4.18
CA THR A 418 10.92 -25.13 3.08
C THR A 418 11.40 -26.46 2.46
N GLY A 419 11.17 -26.64 1.16
CA GLY A 419 11.25 -27.98 0.55
C GLY A 419 10.34 -28.96 1.31
N ASP A 420 10.88 -30.11 1.70
CA ASP A 420 10.18 -31.13 2.50
C ASP A 420 10.36 -30.96 4.02
N ASN A 421 11.06 -29.91 4.47
CA ASN A 421 11.33 -29.65 5.88
C ASN A 421 10.20 -28.81 6.50
N TYR A 422 9.88 -29.13 7.76
CA TYR A 422 8.86 -28.46 8.55
C TYR A 422 9.41 -28.08 9.92
N PHE A 423 9.09 -26.86 10.35
CA PHE A 423 9.41 -26.32 11.68
C PHE A 423 8.15 -25.77 12.32
N LEU A 424 8.11 -25.76 13.66
CA LEU A 424 6.97 -25.29 14.44
C LEU A 424 7.42 -24.38 15.58
N PHE A 425 6.78 -23.22 15.73
CA PHE A 425 7.10 -22.22 16.75
C PHE A 425 5.85 -21.78 17.52
N ASP A 426 6.00 -21.51 18.82
CA ASP A 426 4.99 -20.87 19.66
C ASP A 426 5.33 -19.38 19.80
N LEU A 427 4.73 -18.55 18.95
CA LEU A 427 5.01 -17.11 18.89
C LEU A 427 4.66 -16.35 20.18
N SER A 428 3.87 -16.95 21.08
CA SER A 428 3.57 -16.34 22.39
C SER A 428 4.76 -16.41 23.37
N LYS A 429 5.75 -17.23 23.07
CA LYS A 429 6.98 -17.43 23.86
C LYS A 429 8.27 -17.17 23.05
N ASP A 430 8.21 -17.37 21.74
CA ASP A 430 9.34 -17.32 20.82
C ASP A 430 8.97 -16.58 19.52
N ILE A 431 8.83 -15.26 19.63
CA ILE A 431 8.59 -14.36 18.48
C ILE A 431 9.76 -14.34 17.48
N GLY A 432 10.95 -14.76 17.93
CA GLY A 432 12.18 -14.82 17.14
C GLY A 432 12.38 -16.15 16.41
N GLU A 433 11.47 -17.12 16.54
CA GLU A 433 11.52 -18.43 15.87
C GLU A 433 12.88 -19.13 16.04
N LEU A 434 13.38 -19.13 17.27
CA LEU A 434 14.69 -19.66 17.66
C LEU A 434 14.64 -21.14 18.08
N LYS A 435 13.48 -21.63 18.52
CA LYS A 435 13.30 -22.98 19.06
C LYS A 435 12.21 -23.74 18.29
N ASP A 436 12.65 -24.58 17.35
CA ASP A 436 11.76 -25.55 16.72
C ASP A 436 11.16 -26.52 17.75
N GLN A 437 9.86 -26.71 17.64
CA GLN A 437 9.01 -27.51 18.52
C GLN A 437 8.26 -28.63 17.75
N ALA A 438 8.59 -28.85 16.47
CA ALA A 438 7.91 -29.81 15.60
C ALA A 438 7.90 -31.24 16.16
N LYS A 439 9.03 -31.69 16.74
CA LYS A 439 9.17 -33.03 17.33
C LYS A 439 8.39 -33.20 18.64
N GLN A 440 8.19 -32.11 19.37
CA GLN A 440 7.53 -32.09 20.68
C GLN A 440 6.01 -31.98 20.56
N HIS A 441 5.50 -31.40 19.47
CA HIS A 441 4.07 -31.18 19.23
C HIS A 441 3.60 -31.68 17.84
N PRO A 442 3.77 -32.97 17.52
CA PRO A 442 3.49 -33.50 16.18
C PRO A 442 2.02 -33.34 15.76
N GLN A 443 1.04 -33.43 16.67
CA GLN A 443 -0.37 -33.22 16.32
C GLN A 443 -0.68 -31.78 15.91
N ILE A 444 0.03 -30.79 16.48
CA ILE A 444 -0.14 -29.37 16.15
C ILE A 444 0.46 -29.09 14.77
N LEU A 445 1.61 -29.68 14.47
CA LEU A 445 2.20 -29.62 13.13
C LEU A 445 1.26 -30.26 12.08
N GLU A 446 0.66 -31.42 12.38
CA GLU A 446 -0.27 -32.09 11.48
C GLU A 446 -1.53 -31.25 11.20
N ASP A 447 -2.07 -30.55 12.21
CA ASP A 447 -3.20 -29.61 12.03
C ASP A 447 -2.82 -28.44 11.11
N LEU A 448 -1.66 -27.81 11.32
CA LEU A 448 -1.18 -26.72 10.46
C LEU A 448 -0.89 -27.19 9.02
N GLN A 449 -0.42 -28.42 8.83
CA GLN A 449 -0.29 -29.03 7.50
C GLN A 449 -1.64 -29.28 6.82
N LYS A 450 -2.69 -29.63 7.58
CA LYS A 450 -4.06 -29.77 7.05
C LYS A 450 -4.65 -28.43 6.63
N GLU A 451 -4.47 -27.38 7.43
CA GLU A 451 -4.90 -26.02 7.05
C GLU A 451 -4.15 -25.51 5.82
N LEU A 452 -2.84 -25.77 5.69
CA LEU A 452 -2.08 -25.43 4.49
C LEU A 452 -2.69 -26.09 3.25
N LYS A 453 -2.87 -27.42 3.26
CA LYS A 453 -3.46 -28.17 2.13
C LYS A 453 -4.86 -27.70 1.77
N LYS A 454 -5.70 -27.41 2.77
CA LYS A 454 -7.07 -26.89 2.61
C LYS A 454 -7.10 -25.49 1.97
N TRP A 455 -6.10 -24.65 2.24
CA TRP A 455 -5.94 -23.34 1.60
C TRP A 455 -5.32 -23.46 0.20
N GLU A 456 -4.27 -24.27 0.02
CA GLU A 456 -3.59 -24.51 -1.26
C GLU A 456 -4.55 -25.04 -2.33
N ALA A 457 -5.49 -25.92 -1.96
CA ALA A 457 -6.56 -26.43 -2.84
C ALA A 457 -7.50 -25.34 -3.41
N GLN A 458 -7.42 -24.10 -2.91
CA GLN A 458 -8.18 -22.96 -3.38
C GLN A 458 -7.30 -21.92 -4.11
N THR A 459 -6.04 -22.26 -4.41
CA THR A 459 -5.09 -21.41 -5.14
C THR A 459 -5.02 -21.82 -6.62
N ALA A 460 -4.68 -20.86 -7.47
CA ALA A 460 -4.43 -21.10 -8.89
C ALA A 460 -2.95 -21.43 -9.14
N GLN A 461 -2.65 -22.00 -10.31
CA GLN A 461 -1.27 -22.13 -10.76
C GLN A 461 -0.64 -20.75 -10.96
N PRO A 462 0.67 -20.57 -10.68
CA PRO A 462 1.35 -19.30 -10.93
C PRO A 462 1.29 -18.87 -12.40
N LEU A 463 0.97 -17.60 -12.65
CA LEU A 463 0.85 -17.02 -13.99
C LEU A 463 2.18 -16.93 -14.74
N TRP A 464 3.29 -16.99 -14.01
CA TRP A 464 4.64 -17.09 -14.54
C TRP A 464 5.50 -17.95 -13.62
N PRO A 465 6.58 -18.57 -14.12
CA PRO A 465 7.44 -19.41 -13.29
C PRO A 465 8.17 -18.59 -12.22
N CYS A 466 8.49 -19.24 -11.10
CA CYS A 466 9.42 -18.74 -10.10
C CYS A 466 10.76 -18.39 -10.76
N ARG A 467 11.34 -17.23 -10.41
CA ARG A 467 12.77 -16.98 -10.61
C ARG A 467 13.49 -17.38 -9.33
N LYS A 468 14.40 -18.35 -9.39
CA LYS A 468 15.21 -18.72 -8.23
C LYS A 468 16.01 -17.51 -7.75
N GLY A 469 15.99 -17.28 -6.44
CA GLY A 469 16.75 -16.23 -5.79
C GLY A 469 18.24 -16.54 -5.81
N GLU A 470 19.05 -15.50 -6.01
CA GLU A 470 20.49 -15.57 -5.86
C GLU A 470 20.86 -15.52 -4.36
N GLY A 471 21.89 -16.27 -3.97
CA GLY A 471 22.39 -16.36 -2.59
C GLY A 471 22.32 -17.76 -1.97
N ASP A 472 23.15 -17.99 -0.96
CA ASP A 472 23.18 -19.23 -0.16
C ASP A 472 22.36 -19.06 1.13
N TRP A 473 21.08 -18.77 0.95
CA TRP A 473 20.11 -18.60 2.02
C TRP A 473 19.95 -19.90 2.82
N LYS A 474 20.26 -19.87 4.12
CA LYS A 474 20.19 -21.05 5.00
C LYS A 474 19.42 -20.77 6.28
N PHE A 475 18.71 -21.79 6.76
CA PHE A 475 17.97 -21.83 8.02
C PHE A 475 18.22 -23.19 8.68
N GLU A 476 18.75 -23.23 9.90
CA GLU A 476 19.16 -24.48 10.59
C GLU A 476 20.00 -25.43 9.71
N GLY A 477 20.92 -24.86 8.92
CA GLY A 477 21.76 -25.58 7.96
C GLY A 477 21.10 -25.96 6.63
N ILE A 478 19.76 -25.94 6.55
CA ILE A 478 18.98 -26.25 5.35
C ILE A 478 18.96 -25.04 4.41
N LYS A 479 19.22 -25.26 3.12
CA LYS A 479 19.13 -24.22 2.09
C LYS A 479 17.67 -23.87 1.81
N LEU A 480 17.35 -22.58 1.85
CA LEU A 480 16.04 -22.05 1.48
C LEU A 480 15.92 -21.96 -0.05
N ASP A 481 14.90 -22.58 -0.62
CA ASP A 481 14.59 -22.52 -2.06
C ASP A 481 13.83 -21.23 -2.38
N ILE A 482 14.54 -20.09 -2.33
CA ILE A 482 13.96 -18.76 -2.50
C ILE A 482 13.42 -18.56 -3.92
N CYS A 483 12.17 -18.10 -4.01
CA CYS A 483 11.52 -17.68 -5.24
C CYS A 483 11.24 -16.16 -5.19
N ILE A 484 11.70 -15.45 -6.22
CA ILE A 484 11.59 -13.99 -6.39
C ILE A 484 10.51 -13.67 -7.42
#